data_AF-A0A817MM14-F1
#
_entry.id   AF-A0A817MM14-F1
#
_cell.length_a   1.000
_cell.length_b   1.000
_cell.length_c   1.000
_cell.angle_alpha   90.00
_cell.angle_beta   90.00
_cell.angle_gamma   90.00
#
_symmetry.space_group_name_H-M   'P 1'
#
loop_
_entity.id
_entity.type
_entity.pdbx_description
1 polymer ?
#
loop_
_entity_poly.entity_id
_entity_poly.type
_entity_poly.pdbx_seq_one_letter_code
_entity_poly.pdbx_strand_id
1 'polypeptide(L)'
;MDRFSNCFVFNHSKIHDCQGYSDCENGGQCFQDNATCPSVSVCSCPDCYYGTKCQFSTKGFVLSLDYILGYHIKPNISFFQQPLIVTMSMVLTIVMFIFG
;
A
#
# COMPACT_ATOMS: atom_id res chain seq x y z
N MET A 1 17.54 -11.77 13.18
CA MET A 1 17.35 -12.18 11.76
C MET A 1 17.00 -10.92 11.00
N ASP A 2 18.02 -10.20 10.56
CA ASP A 2 17.87 -8.88 9.97
C ASP A 2 17.52 -9.02 8.49
N ARG A 3 16.34 -8.51 8.11
CA ARG A 3 15.86 -8.48 6.73
C ARG A 3 16.49 -7.27 6.05
N PHE A 4 17.65 -7.46 5.42
CA PHE A 4 18.30 -6.42 4.63
C PHE A 4 17.54 -6.23 3.30
N SER A 5 17.18 -4.99 2.98
CA SER A 5 16.71 -4.61 1.65
C SER A 5 17.91 -4.50 0.71
N ASN A 6 18.00 -5.39 -0.28
CA ASN A 6 18.99 -5.28 -1.34
C ASN A 6 18.59 -4.15 -2.29
N CYS A 7 19.36 -3.05 -2.29
CA CYS A 7 19.23 -2.00 -3.28
C CYS A 7 20.03 -2.41 -4.53
N PHE A 8 19.37 -2.54 -5.67
CA PHE A 8 20.04 -2.71 -6.96
C PHE A 8 20.01 -1.39 -7.73
N VAL A 9 21.03 -1.16 -8.55
CA VAL A 9 21.10 0.05 -9.39
C VAL A 9 20.05 -0.07 -10.49
N PHE A 10 19.03 0.79 -10.42
CA PHE A 10 17.98 0.83 -11.43
C PHE A 10 18.49 1.50 -12.70
N ASN A 11 18.55 0.75 -13.80
CA ASN A 11 18.93 1.27 -15.11
C ASN A 11 17.69 1.35 -16.00
N HIS A 12 17.18 2.56 -16.20
CA HIS A 12 15.99 2.84 -17.02
C HIS A 12 16.11 2.35 -18.48
N SER A 13 17.33 2.19 -18.99
CA SER A 13 17.58 1.75 -20.37
C SER A 13 17.49 0.22 -20.54
N LYS A 14 17.40 -0.53 -19.42
CA LYS A 14 17.42 -1.98 -19.42
C LYS A 14 16.01 -2.50 -19.16
N ILE A 15 15.33 -2.91 -20.23
CA ILE A 15 13.99 -3.52 -20.14
C ILE A 15 14.18 -4.96 -19.67
N HIS A 16 13.83 -5.20 -18.42
CA HIS A 16 13.99 -6.49 -17.75
C HIS A 16 12.63 -7.15 -17.55
N ASP A 17 11.93 -7.45 -18.66
CA ASP A 17 10.60 -8.08 -18.68
C ASP A 17 10.61 -9.57 -18.28
N CYS A 18 11.47 -9.93 -17.33
CA CYS A 18 11.56 -11.27 -16.73
C CYS A 18 11.58 -12.43 -17.75
N GLN A 19 12.26 -12.20 -18.89
CA GLN A 19 12.34 -13.13 -20.03
C GLN A 19 10.96 -13.63 -20.53
N GLY A 20 9.91 -12.82 -20.37
CA GLY A 20 8.53 -13.15 -20.73
C GLY A 20 7.78 -13.98 -19.67
N TYR A 21 8.43 -14.37 -18.57
CA TYR A 21 7.82 -15.02 -17.42
C TYR A 21 7.59 -14.00 -16.30
N SER A 22 6.58 -13.16 -16.49
CA SER A 22 6.16 -12.20 -15.47
C SER A 22 5.13 -12.83 -14.53
N ASP A 23 5.46 -12.89 -13.26
CA ASP A 23 4.52 -13.21 -12.17
C ASP A 23 3.65 -12.01 -11.76
N CYS A 24 3.84 -10.85 -12.40
CA CYS A 24 3.11 -9.63 -12.09
C CYS A 24 1.72 -9.66 -12.72
N GLU A 25 0.70 -9.48 -11.89
CA GLU A 25 -0.70 -9.42 -12.29
C GLU A 25 -1.12 -7.99 -12.68
N ASN A 26 -2.34 -7.84 -13.22
CA ASN A 26 -2.99 -6.55 -13.45
C ASN A 26 -2.19 -5.53 -14.30
N GLY A 27 -1.34 -6.02 -15.21
CA GLY A 27 -0.51 -5.16 -16.06
C GLY A 27 0.72 -4.59 -15.36
N GLY A 28 1.15 -5.19 -14.25
CA GLY A 28 2.42 -4.86 -13.59
C GLY A 28 3.62 -5.13 -14.50
N GLN A 29 4.56 -4.18 -14.52
CA GLN A 29 5.83 -4.36 -15.23
C GLN A 29 6.82 -5.11 -14.35
N CYS A 30 7.40 -6.18 -14.89
CA CYS A 30 8.40 -6.96 -14.18
C CYS A 30 9.79 -6.34 -14.36
N PHE A 31 10.58 -6.34 -13.28
CA PHE A 31 11.97 -5.94 -13.27
C PHE A 31 12.78 -7.00 -12.52
N GLN A 32 13.99 -7.27 -13.01
CA GLN A 32 14.92 -8.21 -12.41
C GLN A 32 16.33 -7.64 -12.38
N ASP A 33 17.15 -8.13 -11.43
CA ASP A 33 18.53 -7.71 -11.26
C ASP A 33 19.45 -8.18 -12.40
N ASN A 34 19.24 -9.41 -12.88
CA ASN A 34 20.01 -10.02 -13.95
C ASN A 34 19.09 -10.66 -15.00
N ALA A 35 19.47 -10.55 -16.28
CA ALA A 35 18.73 -11.16 -17.38
C ALA A 35 18.91 -12.68 -17.47
N THR A 36 20.05 -13.21 -17.02
CA THR A 36 20.43 -14.61 -17.25
C THR A 36 20.18 -15.52 -16.04
N CYS A 37 20.24 -14.97 -14.82
CA CYS A 37 19.96 -15.68 -13.57
C CYS A 37 19.49 -14.66 -12.53
N PRO A 38 18.20 -14.30 -12.54
CA PRO A 38 17.68 -13.30 -11.63
C PRO A 38 17.65 -13.84 -10.20
N SER A 39 18.27 -13.11 -9.27
CA SER A 39 18.22 -13.46 -7.84
C SER A 39 17.05 -12.78 -7.15
N VAL A 40 16.59 -11.65 -7.70
CA VAL A 40 15.47 -10.85 -7.18
C VAL A 40 14.67 -10.30 -8.35
N SER A 41 13.35 -10.48 -8.31
CA SER A 41 12.39 -9.83 -9.20
C SER A 41 11.44 -8.93 -8.40
N VAL A 42 11.01 -7.84 -9.02
CA VAL A 42 10.05 -6.90 -8.45
C VAL A 42 9.04 -6.46 -9.51
N CYS A 43 7.79 -6.28 -9.08
CA CYS A 43 6.73 -5.76 -9.94
C CYS A 43 6.55 -4.26 -9.69
N SER A 44 6.59 -3.47 -10.75
CA SER A 44 6.10 -2.09 -10.74
C SER A 44 4.62 -2.10 -11.09
N CYS A 45 3.79 -1.79 -10.11
CA CYS A 45 2.34 -1.82 -10.28
C CYS A 45 1.81 -0.56 -10.95
N PRO A 46 0.81 -0.67 -11.85
CA PRO A 46 0.10 0.48 -12.37
C PRO A 46 -0.78 1.11 -11.30
N ASP A 47 -1.29 2.31 -11.60
CA ASP A 47 -2.16 3.04 -10.68
C ASP A 47 -3.33 2.19 -10.18
N CYS A 48 -3.57 2.31 -8.88
CA CYS A 48 -4.60 1.58 -8.14
C CYS A 48 -4.36 0.07 -8.00
N TYR A 49 -3.14 -0.43 -8.18
CA TYR A 49 -2.79 -1.81 -7.86
C TYR A 49 -1.60 -1.88 -6.90
N TYR A 50 -1.58 -2.90 -6.04
CA TYR A 50 -0.54 -3.07 -5.03
C TYR A 50 -0.35 -4.54 -4.64
N GLY A 51 0.66 -4.79 -3.81
CA GLY A 51 1.13 -6.13 -3.43
C GLY A 51 2.39 -6.54 -4.19
N THR A 52 3.01 -7.64 -3.78
CA THR A 52 4.27 -8.12 -4.37
C THR A 52 4.13 -8.51 -5.85
N LYS A 53 2.93 -8.89 -6.26
CA LYS A 53 2.58 -9.26 -7.64
C LYS A 53 1.57 -8.32 -8.27
N CYS A 54 1.31 -7.15 -7.66
CA CYS A 54 0.22 -6.26 -8.09
C CYS A 54 -1.16 -6.93 -8.06
N GLN A 55 -1.35 -7.93 -7.21
CA GLN A 55 -2.54 -8.77 -7.17
C GLN A 55 -3.78 -8.07 -6.55
N PHE A 56 -3.56 -7.00 -5.79
CA PHE A 56 -4.63 -6.27 -5.12
C PHE A 56 -4.95 -4.99 -5.87
N SER A 57 -6.24 -4.64 -5.94
CA SER A 57 -6.72 -3.40 -6.56
C SER A 57 -7.33 -2.49 -5.52
N THR A 58 -7.02 -1.19 -5.60
CA THR A 58 -7.74 -0.14 -4.88
C THR A 58 -8.96 0.37 -5.67
N LYS A 59 -9.16 -0.08 -6.93
CA LYS A 59 -10.36 0.25 -7.71
C LYS A 59 -11.55 -0.47 -7.09
N GLY A 60 -12.43 0.29 -6.44
CA GLY A 60 -13.59 -0.24 -5.71
C GLY A 60 -13.45 -0.23 -4.19
N PHE A 61 -12.30 0.19 -3.65
CA PHE A 61 -12.27 0.65 -2.26
C PHE A 61 -13.02 1.98 -2.20
N VAL A 62 -14.30 1.90 -1.83
CA VAL A 62 -14.94 3.02 -1.16
C VAL A 62 -14.14 3.18 0.12
N LEU A 63 -13.31 4.21 0.22
CA LEU A 63 -12.69 4.57 1.49
C LEU A 63 -13.83 4.80 2.47
N SER A 64 -14.14 3.78 3.27
CA SER A 64 -15.16 3.92 4.29
C SER A 64 -14.67 4.97 5.27
N LEU A 65 -15.62 5.70 5.86
CA LEU A 65 -15.30 6.65 6.91
C LEU A 65 -14.46 5.97 8.01
N ASP A 66 -14.77 4.71 8.32
CA ASP A 66 -14.05 3.91 9.31
C ASP A 66 -12.58 3.63 8.93
N TYR A 67 -12.28 3.45 7.64
CA TYR A 67 -10.89 3.23 7.19
C TYR A 67 -10.06 4.51 7.25
N ILE A 68 -10.60 5.64 6.80
CA ILE A 68 -9.94 6.95 6.89
C ILE A 68 -9.75 7.33 8.36
N LEU A 69 -10.81 7.16 9.17
CA LEU A 69 -10.76 7.48 10.58
C LEU A 69 -9.77 6.55 11.31
N GLY A 70 -9.79 5.26 10.99
CA GLY A 70 -8.86 4.25 11.48
C GLY A 70 -7.40 4.59 11.22
N TYR A 71 -7.07 5.13 10.04
CA TYR A 71 -5.71 5.58 9.72
C TYR A 71 -5.23 6.72 10.63
N HIS A 72 -6.14 7.60 11.06
CA HIS A 72 -5.82 8.73 11.93
C HIS A 72 -5.87 8.39 13.43
N ILE A 73 -6.43 7.25 13.83
CA ILE A 73 -6.44 6.81 15.23
C ILE A 73 -5.04 6.33 15.64
N LYS A 74 -4.47 7.00 16.64
CA LYS A 74 -3.20 6.60 17.25
C LYS A 74 -3.49 5.83 18.54
N PRO A 75 -3.22 4.52 18.61
CA PRO A 75 -3.60 3.69 19.76
C PRO A 75 -2.78 3.98 21.03
N ASN A 76 -1.58 4.53 20.89
CA ASN A 76 -0.63 4.76 21.99
C ASN A 76 -0.70 6.16 22.61
N ILE A 77 -1.73 6.94 22.31
CA ILE A 77 -1.93 8.26 22.92
C ILE A 77 -3.35 8.37 23.48
N SER A 78 -3.47 9.12 24.58
CA SER A 78 -4.75 9.41 25.20
C SER A 78 -5.68 10.18 24.25
N PHE A 79 -6.97 9.99 24.46
CA PHE A 79 -8.03 10.50 23.61
C PHE A 79 -7.94 12.03 23.36
N PHE A 80 -7.53 12.79 24.38
CA PHE A 80 -7.39 14.25 24.32
C PHE A 80 -6.21 14.74 23.46
N GLN A 81 -5.28 13.85 23.11
CA GLN A 81 -4.12 14.14 22.27
C GLN A 81 -4.27 13.58 20.85
N GLN A 82 -5.40 12.93 20.54
CA GLN A 82 -5.66 12.44 19.20
C GLN A 82 -5.84 13.57 18.18
N PRO A 83 -5.65 13.29 16.87
CA PRO A 83 -5.85 14.28 15.83
C PRO A 83 -7.29 14.83 15.84
N LEU A 84 -7.45 16.11 15.48
CA LEU A 84 -8.74 16.81 15.45
C LEU A 84 -9.83 16.04 14.71
N ILE A 85 -9.49 15.39 13.60
CA ILE A 85 -10.40 14.53 12.83
C ILE A 85 -11.04 13.46 13.72
N VAL A 86 -10.27 12.78 14.56
CA VAL A 86 -10.77 11.69 15.41
C VAL A 86 -11.66 12.24 16.52
N THR A 87 -11.24 13.34 17.15
CA THR A 87 -12.02 14.00 18.21
C THR A 87 -13.38 14.46 17.67
N MET A 88 -13.41 15.11 16.50
CA MET A 88 -14.66 15.59 15.90
C MET A 88 -15.60 14.44 15.54
N SER A 89 -15.09 13.36 14.96
CA SER A 89 -15.91 12.18 14.64
C SER A 89 -16.50 11.51 15.89
N MET A 90 -15.76 11.46 16.99
CA MET A 90 -16.25 10.90 18.26
C MET A 90 -17.34 11.78 18.90
N VAL A 91 -17.16 13.10 18.90
CA VAL A 91 -18.19 14.03 19.37
C VAL A 91 -19.46 13.87 18.55
N LEU A 92 -19.35 13.81 17.23
CA LEU A 92 -20.48 13.63 16.33
C LEU A 92 -21.24 12.32 16.59
N THR A 93 -20.52 11.21 16.79
CA THR A 93 -21.13 9.91 17.11
C THR A 93 -21.82 9.91 18.46
N ILE A 94 -21.25 10.55 19.48
CA ILE A 94 -21.90 10.72 20.79
C ILE A 94 -23.19 11.53 20.66
N VAL A 95 -23.16 12.64 19.91
CA VAL A 95 -24.34 13.48 19.67
C VAL A 95 -25.41 12.68 18.93
N MET A 96 -25.07 11.96 17.87
CA MET A 96 -26.02 11.10 17.14
C MET A 96 -26.64 10.03 18.04
N PHE A 97 -25.87 9.45 18.97
CA PHE A 97 -26.39 8.44 19.89
C PHE A 97 -27.30 9.02 20.99
N ILE A 98 -27.10 10.28 21.37
CA ILE A 98 -27.94 10.96 22.38
C ILE A 98 -29.24 11.48 21.77
N PHE A 99 -29.21 11.97 20.52
CA PHE A 99 -30.35 12.61 19.86
C PHE A 99 -31.08 11.74 18.83
N GLY A 100 -30.48 10.63 18.39
CA GLY A 100 -31.07 9.65 17.48
C GLY A 100 -31.79 8.55 18.23
#